data_AF-A0A1V3WGY8-F1
#
_entry.id   AF-A0A1V3WGY8-F1
#
_cell.length_a   1.000
_cell.length_b   1.000
_cell.length_c   1.000
_cell.angle_alpha   90.00
_cell.angle_beta   90.00
_cell.angle_gamma   90.00
#
_symmetry.space_group_name_H-M   'P 1'
#
loop_
_entity.id
_entity.type
_entity.pdbx_description
1 polymer ?
#
loop_
_entity_poly.entity_id
_entity_poly.type
_entity_poly.pdbx_seq_one_letter_code
_entity_poly.pdbx_strand_id
1 'polypeptide(L)'
;MGSASQQASLLHGFAGAPFDGRSRAPEAAEAAGRESDCGRPDANRGAGFNPVTTGGLVICAKNVRDPLLDGIATGDLRAIDALGLRFPSTEMVTAAAALFEPAAPWACGPGRRGTEPESGRFRITVGPGVVRLGWTNPVRVEKTAERAVGHHQRDVDDAKLHVRNDLALTAGDRDQTVVSPTRRSISAADYRGAGAVITEWSRKSRSAMCRTFAELDYSPLVECGRIPAMITLTYPGDWEVVAPDGASVKRHMVLWRKRFQREYGEPARYIWKLEFQRRGAPHIHLWMAPPMSPGRSGRSFSQWLSEAWALVVDHPDPVQKARHRLAGTAIDVRNGLKACDPKRLAIYFTKHSSPNLHGDKEYQHIVPELWRRPGRGPGRFWGVYGLKKAIAVVEVAQDAYLAARRIVRRWSRSQAVYGDSASSFPTAVVPRTATRLVPRVDRETGVVAHRRVRRRQAFCNQGGLAGGYALVNDGPAFASNLAAALSAARP
;
A
#
# COMPACT_ATOMS: atom_id res chain seq x y z
N MET A 1 -8.63 -54.83 56.76
CA MET A 1 -7.26 -55.22 57.14
C MET A 1 -6.36 -54.41 56.21
N GLY A 2 -5.59 -53.40 56.64
CA GLY A 2 -4.67 -53.37 57.78
C GLY A 2 -3.30 -53.90 57.30
N SER A 3 -2.15 -53.28 57.51
CA SER A 3 -1.76 -52.09 58.29
C SER A 3 -0.25 -51.87 58.05
N ALA A 4 0.23 -50.61 58.02
CA ALA A 4 1.56 -50.17 58.51
C ALA A 4 2.85 -50.78 57.87
N SER A 5 4.08 -50.26 58.02
CA SER A 5 4.70 -48.96 58.41
C SER A 5 6.17 -49.02 57.92
N GLN A 6 6.95 -47.95 57.70
CA GLN A 6 7.62 -46.99 58.60
C GLN A 6 8.25 -45.89 57.69
N GLN A 7 8.26 -44.58 57.97
CA GLN A 7 9.07 -43.81 58.96
C GLN A 7 10.61 -43.89 58.72
N ALA A 8 11.41 -42.80 58.80
CA ALA A 8 11.15 -41.39 59.14
C ALA A 8 12.29 -40.42 58.69
N SER A 9 12.00 -39.09 58.71
CA SER A 9 12.81 -37.94 59.21
C SER A 9 14.31 -37.74 58.83
N LEU A 10 14.94 -36.55 58.85
CA LEU A 10 14.65 -35.10 58.74
C LEU A 10 15.91 -34.34 59.26
N LEU A 11 16.26 -33.21 58.62
CA LEU A 11 16.93 -32.00 59.17
C LEU A 11 18.44 -31.94 59.59
N HIS A 12 19.09 -30.92 59.01
CA HIS A 12 20.12 -29.99 59.58
C HIS A 12 21.47 -30.53 60.10
N GLY A 13 22.58 -29.79 60.06
CA GLY A 13 22.84 -28.40 59.64
C GLY A 13 24.34 -28.03 59.75
N PHE A 14 24.66 -26.74 59.96
CA PHE A 14 26.01 -26.11 60.01
C PHE A 14 26.73 -25.89 58.66
N ALA A 15 27.68 -24.95 58.51
CA ALA A 15 27.79 -23.52 58.91
C ALA A 15 29.17 -22.99 58.42
N GLY A 16 29.27 -21.74 57.95
CA GLY A 16 30.58 -21.12 57.66
C GLY A 16 30.57 -20.04 56.57
N ALA A 17 30.69 -18.77 56.98
CA ALA A 17 31.09 -17.63 56.12
C ALA A 17 32.57 -17.26 56.45
N PRO A 18 33.28 -16.33 55.75
CA PRO A 18 32.95 -14.88 55.74
C PRO A 18 33.28 -14.05 54.47
N PHE A 19 32.63 -12.86 54.35
CA PHE A 19 33.07 -11.56 53.75
C PHE A 19 33.56 -11.51 52.26
N ASP A 20 33.31 -10.50 51.41
CA ASP A 20 32.54 -9.22 51.40
C ASP A 20 32.32 -8.84 49.89
N GLY A 21 31.45 -7.94 49.39
CA GLY A 21 30.56 -6.97 50.03
C GLY A 21 29.88 -5.97 49.06
N ARG A 22 29.46 -4.84 49.64
CA ARG A 22 28.97 -3.55 49.05
C ARG A 22 27.93 -3.59 47.93
N SER A 23 26.67 -3.47 48.35
CA SER A 23 25.58 -2.82 47.60
C SER A 23 25.55 -1.31 47.86
N ARG A 24 25.02 -0.51 46.91
CA ARG A 24 24.37 0.79 47.20
C ARG A 24 23.15 1.01 46.31
N ALA A 25 22.08 1.53 46.91
CA ALA A 25 20.78 1.80 46.31
C ALA A 25 20.62 3.33 46.02
N PRO A 26 19.51 3.79 45.42
CA PRO A 26 19.44 5.11 44.78
C PRO A 26 18.99 6.24 45.71
N GLU A 27 19.16 7.48 45.25
CA GLU A 27 18.62 8.69 45.86
C GLU A 27 18.05 9.62 44.78
N ALA A 28 17.06 10.45 45.12
CA ALA A 28 16.29 11.29 44.20
C ALA A 28 15.96 12.65 44.83
N ALA A 29 16.05 13.73 44.05
CA ALA A 29 15.49 15.09 44.27
C ALA A 29 15.99 16.04 43.16
N GLU A 30 15.42 17.22 42.88
CA GLU A 30 14.01 17.67 42.75
C GLU A 30 14.02 19.08 42.06
N ALA A 31 12.84 19.66 41.77
CA ALA A 31 12.57 21.08 41.51
C ALA A 31 13.11 21.75 40.20
N ALA A 32 12.55 22.85 39.67
CA ALA A 32 11.17 23.42 39.69
C ALA A 32 11.07 24.60 38.66
N GLY A 33 9.84 25.01 38.28
CA GLY A 33 9.55 26.21 37.44
C GLY A 33 8.58 25.88 36.28
N ARG A 34 7.26 26.16 36.28
CA ARG A 34 6.50 27.44 36.37
C ARG A 34 6.89 28.48 35.32
N GLU A 35 5.98 29.23 34.66
CA GLU A 35 4.49 29.20 34.51
C GLU A 35 4.14 30.22 33.40
N SER A 36 3.07 30.04 32.60
CA SER A 36 2.30 31.13 31.93
C SER A 36 1.19 30.59 30.99
N ASP A 37 -0.07 30.82 31.38
CA ASP A 37 -1.20 30.99 30.44
C ASP A 37 -1.05 32.34 29.69
N CYS A 38 -1.87 32.80 28.73
CA CYS A 38 -3.25 32.52 28.32
C CYS A 38 -3.47 33.00 26.87
N GLY A 39 -4.54 32.53 26.18
CA GLY A 39 -4.87 33.05 24.83
C GLY A 39 -5.77 32.16 23.96
N ARG A 40 -7.06 32.07 24.31
CA ARG A 40 -8.14 31.61 23.42
C ARG A 40 -8.86 32.83 22.80
N PRO A 41 -9.77 32.62 21.83
CA PRO A 41 -9.70 31.74 20.65
C PRO A 41 -9.99 32.57 19.38
N ASP A 42 -10.01 31.95 18.19
CA ASP A 42 -10.93 32.43 17.17
C ASP A 42 -11.60 31.29 16.42
N ALA A 43 -12.89 31.45 16.16
CA ALA A 43 -13.76 30.42 15.63
C ALA A 43 -14.27 30.85 14.26
N ASN A 44 -14.03 30.04 13.22
CA ASN A 44 -14.85 30.15 12.02
C ASN A 44 -15.28 28.80 11.46
N ARG A 45 -16.48 28.81 10.89
CA ARG A 45 -17.33 27.65 10.61
C ARG A 45 -17.00 27.00 9.26
N GLY A 46 -17.27 25.70 9.20
CA GLY A 46 -18.07 25.14 8.11
C GLY A 46 -17.43 24.95 6.72
N ALA A 47 -16.82 23.79 6.50
CA ALA A 47 -16.91 23.08 5.22
C ALA A 47 -16.76 21.57 5.46
N GLY A 48 -17.83 20.80 5.28
CA GLY A 48 -17.85 19.37 5.59
C GLY A 48 -17.09 18.52 4.56
N PHE A 49 -15.89 18.04 4.91
CA PHE A 49 -15.16 17.06 4.10
C PHE A 49 -15.35 15.63 4.65
N ASN A 50 -16.11 14.83 3.91
CA ASN A 50 -16.29 13.40 4.16
C ASN A 50 -14.95 12.65 4.19
N PRO A 51 -14.56 11.99 5.30
CA PRO A 51 -13.40 11.10 5.30
C PRO A 51 -13.74 9.81 4.54
N VAL A 52 -13.30 9.72 3.28
CA VAL A 52 -13.38 8.49 2.47
C VAL A 52 -12.53 7.40 3.14
N THR A 53 -13.17 6.59 3.97
CA THR A 53 -12.57 5.46 4.69
C THR A 53 -12.15 4.37 3.69
N THR A 54 -10.96 4.53 3.13
CA THR A 54 -10.40 3.62 2.13
C THR A 54 -9.99 2.31 2.81
N GLY A 55 -10.88 1.32 2.79
CA GLY A 55 -10.62 -0.03 3.31
C GLY A 55 -9.62 -0.77 2.44
N GLY A 56 -8.33 -0.65 2.76
CA GLY A 56 -7.25 -1.28 2.01
C GLY A 56 -6.09 -1.74 2.90
N LEU A 57 -5.86 -3.05 2.89
CA LEU A 57 -4.75 -3.85 3.42
C LEU A 57 -5.17 -4.85 4.51
N VAL A 58 -5.46 -6.07 4.06
CA VAL A 58 -5.67 -7.25 4.92
C VAL A 58 -4.33 -7.98 5.08
N ILE A 59 -3.60 -7.65 6.14
CA ILE A 59 -2.32 -8.32 6.46
C ILE A 59 -2.65 -9.76 6.92
N CYS A 60 -2.04 -10.75 6.29
CA CYS A 60 -2.28 -12.17 6.55
C CYS A 60 -1.26 -12.73 7.54
N ALA A 61 -1.69 -13.68 8.38
CA ALA A 61 -0.77 -14.46 9.19
C ALA A 61 0.14 -15.34 8.32
N LYS A 62 1.26 -15.74 8.92
CA LYS A 62 2.27 -16.64 8.33
C LYS A 62 1.74 -18.08 8.38
N ASN A 63 0.96 -18.48 7.38
CA ASN A 63 0.57 -19.88 7.23
C ASN A 63 1.85 -20.73 7.07
N VAL A 64 2.13 -21.56 8.07
CA VAL A 64 3.04 -22.69 7.94
C VAL A 64 2.45 -23.62 6.87
N ARG A 65 3.28 -24.15 5.98
CA ARG A 65 2.84 -25.05 4.91
C ARG A 65 2.79 -26.47 5.47
N ASP A 66 1.68 -27.17 5.25
CA ASP A 66 1.72 -28.62 5.05
C ASP A 66 2.16 -28.91 3.60
N PRO A 67 2.92 -29.99 3.36
CA PRO A 67 3.22 -30.45 2.02
C PRO A 67 2.03 -31.25 1.45
N LEU A 68 1.35 -30.69 0.46
CA LEU A 68 0.47 -31.47 -0.40
C LEU A 68 1.33 -32.39 -1.28
N LEU A 69 1.27 -33.69 -0.98
CA LEU A 69 1.78 -34.76 -1.83
C LEU A 69 0.72 -35.07 -2.91
N ASP A 70 0.81 -34.37 -4.04
CA ASP A 70 0.22 -34.85 -5.28
C ASP A 70 1.33 -35.56 -6.08
N GLY A 71 1.10 -36.82 -6.46
CA GLY A 71 2.05 -37.61 -7.23
C GLY A 71 2.19 -37.08 -8.66
N ILE A 72 3.32 -36.45 -8.97
CA ILE A 72 3.63 -35.96 -10.32
C ILE A 72 4.45 -37.03 -11.04
N ALA A 73 3.95 -37.47 -12.20
CA ALA A 73 4.63 -38.39 -13.08
C ALA A 73 5.99 -37.83 -13.56
N THR A 74 6.97 -38.71 -13.77
CA THR A 74 8.37 -38.38 -14.03
C THR A 74 8.57 -37.70 -15.40
N GLY A 75 8.33 -36.39 -15.47
CA GLY A 75 8.60 -35.54 -16.64
C GLY A 75 9.23 -34.23 -16.20
N ASP A 76 10.43 -33.95 -16.75
CA ASP A 76 11.25 -32.72 -16.63
C ASP A 76 10.82 -31.68 -15.59
N LEU A 77 11.28 -31.89 -14.34
CA LEU A 77 11.16 -30.93 -13.25
C LEU A 77 11.84 -29.61 -13.63
N ARG A 78 11.04 -28.57 -13.88
CA ARG A 78 11.56 -27.24 -14.22
C ARG A 78 12.11 -26.58 -12.96
N ALA A 79 13.09 -25.69 -13.12
CA ALA A 79 13.70 -24.96 -11.99
C ALA A 79 12.66 -24.20 -11.12
N ILE A 80 11.54 -23.76 -11.71
CA ILE A 80 10.43 -23.12 -10.99
C ILE A 80 9.74 -24.04 -9.97
N ASP A 81 9.64 -25.34 -10.27
CA ASP A 81 8.95 -26.33 -9.44
C ASP A 81 9.80 -26.72 -8.24
N ALA A 82 11.10 -26.96 -8.46
CA ALA A 82 12.08 -27.18 -7.40
C ALA A 82 12.21 -25.98 -6.44
N LEU A 83 12.04 -24.75 -6.94
CA LEU A 83 12.03 -23.52 -6.14
C LEU A 83 10.66 -23.20 -5.52
N GLY A 84 9.60 -23.93 -5.88
CA GLY A 84 8.24 -23.72 -5.39
C GLY A 84 7.66 -22.34 -5.70
N LEU A 85 8.07 -21.74 -6.82
CA LEU A 85 7.55 -20.45 -7.30
C LEU A 85 6.18 -20.67 -7.94
N ARG A 86 5.12 -20.09 -7.34
CA ARG A 86 3.74 -20.21 -7.84
C ARG A 86 3.19 -18.83 -8.15
N PHE A 87 3.34 -18.44 -9.42
CA PHE A 87 2.82 -17.19 -9.99
C PHE A 87 1.84 -17.55 -11.10
N PRO A 88 0.52 -17.39 -10.89
CA PRO A 88 -0.47 -17.71 -11.92
C PRO A 88 -0.35 -16.83 -13.16
N SER A 89 -0.47 -17.43 -14.35
CA SER A 89 -0.33 -16.76 -15.65
C SER A 89 -1.58 -15.94 -16.03
N THR A 90 -1.48 -15.18 -17.13
CA THR A 90 -2.60 -14.39 -17.68
C THR A 90 -3.76 -15.28 -18.15
N GLU A 91 -3.44 -16.46 -18.67
CA GLU A 91 -4.38 -17.48 -19.15
C GLU A 91 -5.16 -18.07 -17.96
N MET A 92 -4.47 -18.41 -16.86
CA MET A 92 -5.12 -18.87 -15.63
C MET A 92 -6.07 -17.82 -15.05
N VAL A 93 -5.68 -16.54 -15.06
CA VAL A 93 -6.53 -15.43 -14.62
C VAL A 93 -7.76 -15.26 -15.50
N THR A 94 -7.60 -15.42 -16.82
CA THR A 94 -8.71 -15.33 -17.79
C THR A 94 -9.67 -16.51 -17.63
N ALA A 95 -9.15 -17.74 -17.54
CA ALA A 95 -9.95 -18.94 -17.35
C ALA A 95 -10.76 -18.91 -16.05
N ALA A 96 -10.14 -18.54 -14.93
CA ALA A 96 -10.84 -18.43 -13.64
C ALA A 96 -11.86 -17.27 -13.60
N ALA A 97 -11.68 -16.24 -14.41
CA ALA A 97 -12.69 -15.19 -14.59
C ALA A 97 -13.87 -15.66 -15.44
N ALA A 98 -13.64 -16.46 -16.48
CA ALA A 98 -14.70 -17.01 -17.34
C ALA A 98 -15.69 -17.93 -16.60
N LEU A 99 -15.35 -18.41 -15.40
CA LEU A 99 -16.25 -19.19 -14.53
C LEU A 99 -17.35 -18.36 -13.87
N PHE A 100 -17.27 -17.03 -13.90
CA PHE A 100 -18.33 -16.17 -13.38
C PHE A 100 -19.37 -15.88 -14.46
N GLU A 101 -20.62 -16.24 -14.15
CA GLU A 101 -21.79 -15.88 -14.95
C GLU A 101 -21.85 -14.36 -15.20
N PRO A 102 -21.74 -13.91 -16.46
CA PRO A 102 -21.76 -12.49 -16.79
C PRO A 102 -23.15 -11.90 -16.55
N ALA A 103 -23.20 -10.64 -16.14
CA ALA A 103 -24.44 -9.87 -16.17
C ALA A 103 -24.97 -9.75 -17.61
N ALA A 104 -26.29 -9.73 -17.77
CA ALA A 104 -26.91 -9.44 -19.06
C ALA A 104 -26.35 -8.12 -19.64
N PRO A 105 -26.03 -8.07 -20.96
CA PRO A 105 -25.59 -6.83 -21.61
C PRO A 105 -26.60 -5.70 -21.39
N TRP A 106 -26.10 -4.49 -21.15
CA TRP A 106 -26.94 -3.31 -21.03
C TRP A 106 -27.54 -2.95 -22.38
N ALA A 107 -28.73 -2.35 -22.38
CA ALA A 107 -29.36 -1.86 -23.59
C ALA A 107 -28.48 -0.82 -24.30
N CYS A 108 -28.41 -0.91 -25.63
CA CYS A 108 -27.67 0.02 -26.47
C CYS A 108 -28.60 1.12 -26.99
N GLY A 109 -28.36 2.37 -26.61
CA GLY A 109 -29.06 3.54 -27.17
C GLY A 109 -29.26 4.69 -26.17
N PRO A 110 -29.73 5.87 -26.64
CA PRO A 110 -30.24 6.92 -25.78
C PRO A 110 -31.57 6.48 -25.14
N GLY A 111 -31.74 6.67 -23.82
CA GLY A 111 -32.97 6.27 -23.11
C GLY A 111 -32.80 5.61 -21.73
N ARG A 112 -31.56 5.45 -21.24
CA ARG A 112 -31.18 4.78 -19.97
C ARG A 112 -32.05 5.04 -18.72
N ARG A 113 -32.76 6.17 -18.67
CA ARG A 113 -33.57 6.61 -17.53
C ARG A 113 -34.74 5.67 -17.15
N GLY A 114 -35.23 4.82 -18.06
CA GLY A 114 -36.45 4.04 -17.85
C GLY A 114 -36.30 2.53 -17.61
N THR A 115 -35.15 1.93 -17.98
CA THR A 115 -35.03 0.46 -18.11
C THR A 115 -33.92 -0.16 -17.27
N GLU A 116 -32.99 0.65 -16.74
CA GLU A 116 -31.78 0.19 -16.08
C GLU A 116 -31.87 0.39 -14.55
N PRO A 117 -31.47 -0.59 -13.71
CA PRO A 117 -31.59 -0.44 -12.27
C PRO A 117 -30.60 0.59 -11.73
N GLU A 118 -31.09 1.56 -10.95
CA GLU A 118 -30.26 2.58 -10.27
C GLU A 118 -29.21 2.00 -9.31
N SER A 119 -29.27 0.69 -9.04
CA SER A 119 -28.31 -0.04 -8.20
C SER A 119 -26.89 -0.05 -8.77
N GLY A 120 -26.69 0.19 -10.08
CA GLY A 120 -25.38 0.40 -10.72
C GLY A 120 -24.64 -0.88 -11.14
N ARG A 121 -23.44 -0.71 -11.73
CA ARG A 121 -22.64 -1.82 -12.27
C ARG A 121 -21.78 -2.47 -11.20
N PHE A 122 -21.91 -3.79 -11.07
CA PHE A 122 -21.15 -4.62 -10.14
C PHE A 122 -20.11 -5.44 -10.90
N ARG A 123 -18.91 -5.58 -10.32
CA ARG A 123 -17.81 -6.28 -10.97
C ARG A 123 -16.94 -7.07 -10.01
N ILE A 124 -16.45 -8.21 -10.51
CA ILE A 124 -15.38 -9.00 -9.91
C ILE A 124 -14.14 -8.80 -10.80
N THR A 125 -13.00 -8.52 -10.19
CA THR A 125 -11.69 -8.46 -10.87
C THR A 125 -10.82 -9.56 -10.31
N VAL A 126 -10.31 -10.43 -11.18
CA VAL A 126 -9.35 -11.49 -10.86
C VAL A 126 -7.96 -11.06 -11.34
N GLY A 127 -6.93 -11.37 -10.58
CA GLY A 127 -5.51 -11.23 -10.94
C GLY A 127 -4.64 -12.16 -10.08
N PRO A 128 -3.34 -12.36 -10.38
CA PRO A 128 -2.58 -13.51 -9.89
C PRO A 128 -2.53 -13.68 -8.37
N GLY A 129 -2.54 -12.58 -7.60
CA GLY A 129 -2.61 -12.59 -6.14
C GLY A 129 -3.82 -11.89 -5.53
N VAL A 130 -4.85 -11.57 -6.34
CA VAL A 130 -5.94 -10.71 -5.90
C VAL A 130 -7.29 -11.06 -6.52
N VAL A 131 -8.33 -11.05 -5.68
CA VAL A 131 -9.72 -10.98 -6.16
C VAL A 131 -10.39 -9.76 -5.53
N ARG A 132 -10.88 -8.86 -6.38
CA ARG A 132 -11.44 -7.56 -5.99
C ARG A 132 -12.90 -7.45 -6.40
N LEU A 133 -13.74 -7.15 -5.42
CA LEU A 133 -15.11 -6.73 -5.62
C LEU A 133 -15.12 -5.21 -5.86
N GLY A 134 -15.81 -4.75 -6.89
CA GLY A 134 -15.95 -3.34 -7.23
C GLY A 134 -17.36 -2.99 -7.67
N TRP A 135 -17.71 -1.72 -7.54
CA TRP A 135 -19.01 -1.18 -7.94
C TRP A 135 -18.87 0.25 -8.45
N THR A 136 -19.73 0.64 -9.39
CA THR A 136 -19.81 1.99 -9.98
C THR A 136 -21.25 2.32 -10.35
N ASN A 137 -21.75 3.49 -9.97
CA ASN A 137 -23.09 3.96 -10.37
C ASN A 137 -22.96 5.00 -11.51
N PRO A 138 -23.17 4.61 -12.78
CA PRO A 138 -23.09 5.54 -13.92
C PRO A 138 -24.18 6.61 -13.86
N VAL A 139 -25.43 6.22 -13.56
CA VAL A 139 -26.60 7.12 -13.46
C VAL A 139 -26.37 8.25 -12.45
N ARG A 140 -25.69 7.98 -11.33
CA ARG A 140 -25.34 9.01 -10.34
C ARG A 140 -24.28 9.98 -10.86
N VAL A 141 -23.35 9.54 -11.71
CA VAL A 141 -22.35 10.42 -12.34
C VAL A 141 -23.04 11.33 -13.36
N GLU A 142 -23.92 10.78 -14.20
CA GLU A 142 -24.73 11.52 -15.17
C GLU A 142 -25.63 12.55 -14.49
N LYS A 143 -26.44 12.14 -13.49
CA LYS A 143 -27.25 13.07 -12.66
C LYS A 143 -26.41 14.10 -11.91
N THR A 144 -25.12 13.86 -11.66
CA THR A 144 -24.21 14.86 -11.07
C THR A 144 -23.72 15.85 -12.12
N ALA A 145 -23.42 15.40 -13.33
CA ALA A 145 -23.08 16.25 -14.46
C ALA A 145 -24.26 17.13 -14.90
N GLU A 146 -25.47 16.57 -15.00
CA GLU A 146 -26.71 17.31 -15.26
C GLU A 146 -26.93 18.44 -14.24
N ARG A 147 -26.72 18.17 -12.94
CA ARG A 147 -26.79 19.20 -11.90
C ARG A 147 -25.69 20.24 -12.03
N ALA A 148 -24.47 19.84 -12.40
CA ALA A 148 -23.37 20.78 -12.62
C ALA A 148 -23.66 21.73 -13.80
N VAL A 149 -24.27 21.23 -14.88
CA VAL A 149 -24.78 22.05 -15.98
C VAL A 149 -25.91 22.98 -15.51
N GLY A 150 -26.86 22.48 -14.72
CA GLY A 150 -27.93 23.29 -14.15
C GLY A 150 -27.45 24.35 -13.14
N HIS A 151 -26.38 24.10 -12.40
CA HIS A 151 -25.70 25.10 -11.58
C HIS A 151 -25.00 26.14 -12.45
N HIS A 152 -24.20 25.71 -13.43
CA HIS A 152 -23.52 26.63 -14.34
C HIS A 152 -24.49 27.55 -15.10
N GLN A 153 -25.65 27.02 -15.52
CA GLN A 153 -26.70 27.82 -16.16
C GLN A 153 -27.24 28.91 -15.21
N ARG A 154 -27.45 28.58 -13.93
CA ARG A 154 -27.87 29.56 -12.91
C ARG A 154 -26.78 30.60 -12.64
N ASP A 155 -25.52 30.19 -12.54
CA ASP A 155 -24.39 31.11 -12.36
C ASP A 155 -24.30 32.11 -13.53
N VAL A 156 -24.57 31.65 -14.76
CA VAL A 156 -24.63 32.47 -15.98
C VAL A 156 -25.85 33.41 -15.98
N ASP A 157 -27.01 32.95 -15.51
CA ASP A 157 -28.23 33.76 -15.50
C ASP A 157 -28.23 34.80 -14.36
N ASP A 158 -27.66 34.48 -13.19
CA ASP A 158 -27.36 35.45 -12.13
C ASP A 158 -26.37 36.51 -12.61
N ALA A 159 -25.32 36.12 -13.35
CA ALA A 159 -24.37 37.08 -13.92
C ALA A 159 -25.03 38.01 -14.96
N LYS A 160 -25.95 37.50 -15.79
CA LYS A 160 -26.77 38.33 -16.70
C LYS A 160 -27.68 39.29 -15.94
N LEU A 161 -28.25 38.85 -14.81
CA LEU A 161 -29.11 39.69 -13.97
C LEU A 161 -28.31 40.86 -13.36
N HIS A 162 -27.11 40.61 -12.85
CA HIS A 162 -26.21 41.65 -12.34
C HIS A 162 -25.87 42.67 -13.45
N VAL A 163 -25.41 42.21 -14.62
CA VAL A 163 -25.10 43.11 -15.75
C VAL A 163 -26.32 43.93 -16.19
N ARG A 164 -27.54 43.38 -16.16
CA ARG A 164 -28.77 44.13 -16.45
C ARG A 164 -29.08 45.18 -15.39
N ASN A 165 -28.89 44.86 -14.11
CA ASN A 165 -29.10 45.80 -13.02
C ASN A 165 -28.06 46.93 -13.07
N ASP A 166 -26.79 46.63 -13.36
CA ASP A 166 -25.73 47.62 -13.53
C ASP A 166 -26.03 48.57 -14.70
N LEU A 167 -26.52 48.05 -15.84
CA LEU A 167 -26.99 48.87 -16.97
C LEU A 167 -28.23 49.71 -16.63
N ALA A 168 -29.16 49.17 -15.84
CA ALA A 168 -30.36 49.91 -15.41
C ALA A 168 -30.00 51.05 -14.44
N LEU A 169 -28.99 50.86 -13.59
CA LEU A 169 -28.45 51.89 -12.71
C LEU A 169 -27.68 52.97 -13.49
N THR A 170 -26.91 52.59 -14.53
CA THR A 170 -26.25 53.58 -15.42
C THR A 170 -27.20 54.29 -16.38
N ALA A 171 -28.42 53.80 -16.59
CA ALA A 171 -29.44 54.49 -17.40
C ALA A 171 -30.08 55.70 -16.69
N GLY A 172 -29.94 55.81 -15.36
CA GLY A 172 -30.52 56.89 -14.56
C GLY A 172 -29.58 58.07 -14.30
N ASP A 173 -28.27 57.90 -14.49
CA ASP A 173 -27.27 58.89 -14.08
C ASP A 173 -26.43 59.35 -15.28
N ARG A 174 -26.73 60.54 -15.79
CA ARG A 174 -25.89 61.20 -16.78
C ARG A 174 -24.77 61.92 -16.05
N ASP A 175 -23.54 61.58 -16.47
CA ASP A 175 -22.30 62.33 -16.26
C ASP A 175 -21.50 62.03 -14.98
N GLN A 176 -20.78 60.89 -14.97
CA GLN A 176 -19.33 60.93 -14.72
C GLN A 176 -18.53 59.67 -15.09
N THR A 177 -17.42 59.90 -15.79
CA THR A 177 -16.19 59.08 -15.88
C THR A 177 -16.28 57.57 -16.20
N VAL A 178 -15.80 57.23 -17.40
CA VAL A 178 -15.44 55.87 -17.81
C VAL A 178 -14.32 55.31 -16.91
N VAL A 179 -14.63 54.27 -16.14
CA VAL A 179 -13.63 53.42 -15.47
C VAL A 179 -13.78 51.98 -15.95
N SER A 180 -12.75 51.47 -16.64
CA SER A 180 -12.73 50.12 -17.19
C SER A 180 -12.83 49.04 -16.10
N PRO A 181 -13.81 48.11 -16.16
CA PRO A 181 -13.82 46.96 -15.28
C PRO A 181 -12.85 45.88 -15.76
N THR A 182 -12.52 44.95 -14.85
CA THR A 182 -11.90 43.64 -15.16
C THR A 182 -10.36 43.57 -15.30
N ARG A 183 -9.61 44.23 -14.40
CA ARG A 183 -8.38 43.56 -13.90
C ARG A 183 -8.83 42.40 -12.99
N ARG A 184 -8.95 41.19 -13.53
CA ARG A 184 -9.12 39.97 -12.70
C ARG A 184 -7.94 39.90 -11.73
N SER A 185 -8.16 40.20 -10.46
CA SER A 185 -7.26 39.77 -9.40
C SER A 185 -7.27 38.24 -9.41
N ILE A 186 -6.11 37.65 -9.68
CA ILE A 186 -5.91 36.21 -9.51
C ILE A 186 -6.15 35.92 -8.03
N SER A 187 -7.31 35.36 -7.71
CA SER A 187 -7.69 35.13 -6.33
C SER A 187 -6.74 34.10 -5.71
N ALA A 188 -6.51 34.19 -4.39
CA ALA A 188 -5.64 33.25 -3.67
C ALA A 188 -6.10 31.77 -3.72
N ALA A 189 -7.21 31.46 -4.39
CA ALA A 189 -7.66 30.09 -4.66
C ALA A 189 -6.77 29.35 -5.67
N ASP A 190 -6.17 30.03 -6.66
CA ASP A 190 -5.43 29.37 -7.75
C ASP A 190 -4.09 28.74 -7.29
N TYR A 191 -3.55 29.19 -6.14
CA TYR A 191 -2.38 28.57 -5.51
C TYR A 191 -2.64 27.19 -4.89
N ARG A 192 -3.90 26.71 -4.83
CA ARG A 192 -4.23 25.35 -4.35
C ARG A 192 -3.82 24.23 -5.34
N GLY A 193 -3.25 24.58 -6.49
CA GLY A 193 -2.72 23.64 -7.48
C GLY A 193 -1.27 23.16 -7.24
N ALA A 194 -0.51 23.79 -6.34
CA ALA A 194 0.84 23.36 -6.01
C ALA A 194 0.80 22.00 -5.28
N GLY A 195 1.27 20.94 -5.95
CA GLY A 195 1.18 19.57 -5.44
C GLY A 195 1.80 19.42 -4.05
N ALA A 196 0.98 19.01 -3.08
CA ALA A 196 1.37 18.94 -1.67
C ALA A 196 2.70 18.18 -1.47
N VAL A 197 3.58 18.75 -0.65
CA VAL A 197 4.89 18.18 -0.32
C VAL A 197 4.71 16.76 0.22
N ILE A 198 5.40 15.81 -0.40
CA ILE A 198 5.43 14.42 0.06
C ILE A 198 6.48 14.31 1.17
N THR A 199 6.01 14.31 2.42
CA THR A 199 6.85 14.20 3.64
C THR A 199 7.07 12.74 4.08
N GLU A 200 6.13 11.85 3.76
CA GLU A 200 6.20 10.43 4.11
C GLU A 200 5.43 9.57 3.09
N TRP A 201 5.62 8.25 3.16
CA TRP A 201 4.87 7.33 2.34
C TRP A 201 3.51 6.96 2.93
N SER A 202 2.45 7.60 2.42
CA SER A 202 1.09 7.43 2.94
C SER A 202 0.56 5.99 2.92
N ARG A 203 -0.29 5.66 3.91
CA ARG A 203 -1.06 4.40 3.99
C ARG A 203 -1.83 4.06 2.70
N LYS A 204 -2.39 5.08 2.03
CA LYS A 204 -3.08 4.94 0.74
C LYS A 204 -2.13 4.42 -0.35
N SER A 205 -0.92 4.98 -0.44
CA SER A 205 0.08 4.55 -1.41
C SER A 205 0.65 3.15 -1.09
N ARG A 206 0.81 2.82 0.19
CA ARG A 206 1.17 1.46 0.64
C ARG A 206 0.14 0.42 0.16
N SER A 207 -1.15 0.62 0.45
CA SER A 207 -2.22 -0.27 -0.04
C SER A 207 -2.27 -0.36 -1.58
N ALA A 208 -2.04 0.76 -2.28
CA ALA A 208 -1.99 0.78 -3.75
C ALA A 208 -0.82 -0.04 -4.32
N MET A 209 0.36 0.00 -3.68
CA MET A 209 1.50 -0.84 -4.02
C MET A 209 1.16 -2.33 -3.84
N CYS A 210 0.65 -2.71 -2.66
CA CYS A 210 0.29 -4.10 -2.34
C CYS A 210 -0.64 -4.69 -3.40
N ARG A 211 -1.69 -3.92 -3.74
CA ARG A 211 -2.67 -4.32 -4.74
C ARG A 211 -2.02 -4.42 -6.11
N THR A 212 -1.27 -3.40 -6.53
CA THR A 212 -0.65 -3.36 -7.86
C THR A 212 0.33 -4.51 -8.05
N PHE A 213 1.18 -4.82 -7.06
CA PHE A 213 2.12 -5.94 -7.13
C PHE A 213 1.42 -7.32 -7.17
N ALA A 214 0.22 -7.45 -6.61
CA ALA A 214 -0.59 -8.66 -6.72
C ALA A 214 -1.46 -8.73 -8.01
N GLU A 215 -1.52 -7.64 -8.78
CA GLU A 215 -2.18 -7.56 -10.09
C GLU A 215 -1.19 -7.80 -11.26
N LEU A 216 0.12 -7.98 -11.00
CA LEU A 216 1.13 -8.11 -12.06
C LEU A 216 1.24 -9.53 -12.61
N ASP A 217 1.46 -9.60 -13.91
CA ASP A 217 2.06 -10.75 -14.58
C ASP A 217 3.55 -10.85 -14.22
N TYR A 218 3.96 -12.02 -13.74
CA TYR A 218 5.35 -12.35 -13.40
C TYR A 218 5.95 -13.47 -14.25
N SER A 219 5.19 -14.06 -15.19
CA SER A 219 5.69 -15.05 -16.16
C SER A 219 7.00 -14.60 -16.83
N PRO A 220 7.15 -13.34 -17.31
CA PRO A 220 8.40 -12.83 -17.88
C PRO A 220 9.63 -12.78 -16.94
N LEU A 221 9.46 -13.08 -15.65
CA LEU A 221 10.53 -13.18 -14.66
C LEU A 221 10.73 -14.60 -14.12
N VAL A 222 9.68 -15.41 -14.00
CA VAL A 222 9.81 -16.77 -13.44
C VAL A 222 10.03 -17.84 -14.51
N GLU A 223 9.46 -17.70 -15.71
CA GLU A 223 9.59 -18.68 -16.79
C GLU A 223 10.96 -18.62 -17.49
N CYS A 224 11.73 -17.54 -17.27
CA CYS A 224 13.08 -17.40 -17.83
C CYS A 224 14.13 -18.35 -17.22
N GLY A 225 13.73 -19.24 -16.29
CA GLY A 225 14.60 -20.23 -15.64
C GLY A 225 15.61 -19.65 -14.62
N ARG A 226 15.63 -18.33 -14.43
CA ARG A 226 16.54 -17.64 -13.52
C ARG A 226 15.95 -17.53 -12.12
N ILE A 227 16.82 -17.56 -11.11
CA ILE A 227 16.43 -17.48 -9.69
C ILE A 227 16.11 -16.02 -9.32
N PRO A 228 14.90 -15.67 -8.84
CA PRO A 228 14.60 -14.32 -8.40
C PRO A 228 15.41 -13.90 -7.16
N ALA A 229 15.90 -12.66 -7.16
CA ALA A 229 16.70 -12.08 -6.09
C ALA A 229 16.14 -10.72 -5.66
N MET A 230 16.35 -10.38 -4.38
CA MET A 230 16.21 -9.02 -3.88
C MET A 230 17.52 -8.27 -4.12
N ILE A 231 17.50 -7.28 -5.00
CA ILE A 231 18.65 -6.41 -5.26
C ILE A 231 18.47 -5.12 -4.50
N THR A 232 19.53 -4.66 -3.86
CA THR A 232 19.57 -3.41 -3.12
C THR A 232 20.57 -2.47 -3.78
N LEU A 233 20.14 -1.24 -4.08
CA LEU A 233 20.97 -0.15 -4.57
C LEU A 233 20.96 0.99 -3.55
N THR A 234 22.13 1.42 -3.09
CA THR A 234 22.30 2.50 -2.11
C THR A 234 23.30 3.54 -2.61
N TYR A 235 23.42 4.66 -1.91
CA TYR A 235 24.29 5.79 -2.28
C TYR A 235 25.58 5.83 -1.43
N PRO A 236 26.61 6.61 -1.82
CA PRO A 236 27.82 6.87 -1.01
C PRO A 236 27.52 7.46 0.39
N GLY A 237 28.57 7.78 1.15
CA GLY A 237 28.44 8.52 2.41
C GLY A 237 27.75 9.86 2.17
N ASP A 238 28.35 10.67 1.30
CA ASP A 238 27.96 12.06 0.99
C ASP A 238 26.91 12.08 -0.14
N TRP A 239 25.84 11.31 0.05
CA TRP A 239 24.82 11.04 -0.96
C TRP A 239 24.09 12.30 -1.44
N GLU A 240 24.05 13.35 -0.63
CA GLU A 240 23.38 14.62 -0.90
C GLU A 240 23.94 15.31 -2.16
N VAL A 241 25.25 15.16 -2.42
CA VAL A 241 25.95 15.73 -3.59
C VAL A 241 25.45 15.13 -4.90
N VAL A 242 25.14 13.83 -4.90
CA VAL A 242 24.75 13.05 -6.09
C VAL A 242 23.25 12.81 -6.18
N ALA A 243 22.51 12.90 -5.08
CA ALA A 243 21.06 12.70 -5.03
C ALA A 243 20.34 13.81 -4.24
N PRO A 244 20.48 15.08 -4.64
CA PRO A 244 19.87 16.22 -3.96
C PRO A 244 18.33 16.23 -4.00
N ASP A 245 17.73 15.40 -4.86
CA ASP A 245 16.28 15.22 -4.97
C ASP A 245 15.88 13.83 -5.50
N GLY A 246 14.58 13.53 -5.37
CA GLY A 246 14.01 12.30 -5.92
C GLY A 246 14.12 12.17 -7.43
N ALA A 247 14.20 13.29 -8.18
CA ALA A 247 14.33 13.28 -9.63
C ALA A 247 15.71 12.74 -10.07
N SER A 248 16.78 13.16 -9.40
CA SER A 248 18.14 12.64 -9.56
C SER A 248 18.18 11.12 -9.36
N VAL A 249 17.55 10.64 -8.29
CA VAL A 249 17.43 9.18 -8.02
C VAL A 249 16.65 8.45 -9.12
N LYS A 250 15.58 9.03 -9.67
CA LYS A 250 14.86 8.40 -10.79
C LYS A 250 15.69 8.41 -12.09
N ARG A 251 16.48 9.47 -12.33
CA ARG A 251 17.44 9.56 -13.44
C ARG A 251 18.48 8.45 -13.36
N HIS A 252 19.05 8.19 -12.18
CA HIS A 252 19.97 7.08 -11.96
C HIS A 252 19.32 5.72 -12.29
N MET A 253 18.08 5.48 -11.83
CA MET A 253 17.36 4.24 -12.20
C MET A 253 17.14 4.11 -13.72
N VAL A 254 16.88 5.21 -14.44
CA VAL A 254 16.77 5.21 -15.91
C VAL A 254 18.11 4.87 -16.56
N LEU A 255 19.21 5.48 -16.11
CA LEU A 255 20.56 5.25 -16.65
C LEU A 255 21.02 3.81 -16.41
N TRP A 256 20.81 3.28 -15.20
CA TRP A 256 21.10 1.89 -14.87
C TRP A 256 20.34 0.91 -15.78
N ARG A 257 19.04 1.15 -16.03
CA ARG A 257 18.26 0.34 -16.99
C ARG A 257 18.82 0.38 -18.41
N LYS A 258 19.21 1.57 -18.89
CA LYS A 258 19.83 1.73 -20.21
C LYS A 258 21.18 0.99 -20.30
N ARG A 259 21.97 0.96 -19.22
CA ARG A 259 23.20 0.15 -19.13
C ARG A 259 22.87 -1.36 -19.14
N PHE A 260 21.89 -1.82 -18.34
CA PHE A 260 21.46 -3.22 -18.31
C PHE A 260 21.06 -3.74 -19.70
N GLN A 261 20.25 -2.99 -20.44
CA GLN A 261 19.80 -3.39 -21.77
C GLN A 261 20.95 -3.52 -22.78
N ARG A 262 21.96 -2.66 -22.68
CA ARG A 262 23.17 -2.76 -23.51
C ARG A 262 24.02 -3.97 -23.11
N GLU A 263 24.18 -4.20 -21.82
CA GLU A 263 25.00 -5.28 -21.26
C GLU A 263 24.47 -6.68 -21.63
N TYR A 264 23.16 -6.90 -21.45
CA TYR A 264 22.55 -8.22 -21.56
C TYR A 264 21.69 -8.41 -22.83
N GLY A 265 21.52 -7.37 -23.64
CA GLY A 265 20.70 -7.42 -24.86
C GLY A 265 19.19 -7.47 -24.64
N GLU A 266 18.73 -7.50 -23.39
CA GLU A 266 17.32 -7.63 -23.01
C GLU A 266 16.85 -6.50 -22.08
N PRO A 267 15.56 -6.14 -22.07
CA PRO A 267 15.03 -5.15 -21.14
C PRO A 267 15.04 -5.71 -19.72
N ALA A 268 15.58 -4.93 -18.76
CA ALA A 268 15.39 -5.22 -17.34
C ALA A 268 13.90 -5.31 -17.01
N ARG A 269 13.50 -6.26 -16.16
CA ARG A 269 12.13 -6.39 -15.63
C ARG A 269 12.20 -6.45 -14.11
N TYR A 270 11.43 -5.62 -13.42
CA TYR A 270 11.45 -5.58 -11.95
C TYR A 270 10.27 -4.81 -11.35
N ILE A 271 9.94 -5.14 -10.11
CA ILE A 271 9.26 -4.23 -9.19
C ILE A 271 10.26 -3.55 -8.29
N TRP A 272 9.97 -2.34 -7.83
CA TRP A 272 10.87 -1.59 -6.96
C TRP A 272 10.16 -0.79 -5.88
N LYS A 273 10.89 -0.55 -4.79
CA LYS A 273 10.54 0.32 -3.68
C LYS A 273 11.74 1.18 -3.28
N LEU A 274 11.46 2.44 -2.94
CA LEU A 274 12.36 3.38 -2.31
C LEU A 274 12.13 3.38 -0.78
N GLU A 275 13.24 3.36 -0.06
CA GLU A 275 13.40 3.56 1.37
C GLU A 275 14.49 4.61 1.62
N PHE A 276 14.68 5.00 2.87
CA PHE A 276 15.81 5.83 3.30
C PHE A 276 16.58 5.13 4.42
N GLN A 277 17.91 5.16 4.37
CA GLN A 277 18.76 4.69 5.46
C GLN A 277 18.69 5.67 6.65
N ARG A 278 19.20 5.29 7.84
CA ARG A 278 19.17 6.20 9.03
C ARG A 278 19.85 7.54 8.77
N ARG A 279 20.86 7.58 7.89
CA ARG A 279 21.54 8.81 7.43
C ARG A 279 20.79 9.62 6.36
N GLY A 280 19.53 9.30 6.07
CA GLY A 280 18.75 9.91 4.99
C GLY A 280 19.05 9.38 3.58
N ALA A 281 20.17 8.68 3.37
CA ALA A 281 20.56 8.17 2.05
C ALA A 281 19.45 7.32 1.39
N PRO A 282 19.07 7.61 0.13
CA PRO A 282 18.11 6.82 -0.62
C PRO A 282 18.54 5.35 -0.74
N HIS A 283 17.58 4.45 -0.65
CA HIS A 283 17.81 3.02 -0.65
C HIS A 283 16.75 2.34 -1.52
N ILE A 284 17.14 1.67 -2.60
CA ILE A 284 16.21 1.12 -3.58
C ILE A 284 16.27 -0.40 -3.52
N HIS A 285 15.16 -1.02 -3.15
CA HIS A 285 14.97 -2.46 -3.25
C HIS A 285 14.28 -2.78 -4.58
N LEU A 286 14.91 -3.63 -5.39
CA LEU A 286 14.37 -4.22 -6.61
C LEU A 286 14.12 -5.71 -6.36
N TRP A 287 13.02 -6.25 -6.87
CA TRP A 287 12.87 -7.70 -7.02
C TRP A 287 12.85 -8.02 -8.50
N MET A 288 13.78 -8.88 -8.93
CA MET A 288 13.99 -9.28 -10.32
C MET A 288 14.67 -10.64 -10.42
N ALA A 289 14.73 -11.18 -11.63
CA ALA A 289 15.48 -12.39 -11.95
C ALA A 289 16.81 -12.00 -12.63
N PRO A 290 17.92 -11.85 -11.87
CA PRO A 290 19.21 -11.44 -12.43
C PRO A 290 19.72 -12.43 -13.50
N PRO A 291 20.42 -11.95 -14.54
CA PRO A 291 21.15 -12.81 -15.47
C PRO A 291 22.11 -13.75 -14.74
N MET A 292 22.09 -15.03 -15.12
CA MET A 292 22.99 -16.05 -14.56
C MET A 292 24.33 -16.09 -15.32
N SER A 293 24.27 -15.93 -16.64
CA SER A 293 25.46 -15.82 -17.50
C SER A 293 26.09 -14.42 -17.43
N PRO A 294 27.41 -14.30 -17.65
CA PRO A 294 28.07 -13.01 -17.84
C PRO A 294 27.46 -12.20 -19.00
N GLY A 295 27.54 -10.87 -18.89
CA GLY A 295 27.11 -9.95 -19.95
C GLY A 295 28.17 -9.74 -21.03
N ARG A 296 27.93 -8.81 -21.95
CA ARG A 296 28.90 -8.42 -23.00
C ARG A 296 30.29 -8.03 -22.47
N SER A 297 30.39 -7.55 -21.22
CA SER A 297 31.65 -7.21 -20.56
C SER A 297 32.43 -8.42 -20.03
N GLY A 298 31.89 -9.64 -20.14
CA GLY A 298 32.46 -10.86 -19.54
C GLY A 298 32.35 -10.92 -18.02
N ARG A 299 31.77 -9.91 -17.37
CA ARG A 299 31.65 -9.82 -15.91
C ARG A 299 30.44 -10.57 -15.40
N SER A 300 30.56 -11.17 -14.21
CA SER A 300 29.40 -11.67 -13.47
C SER A 300 28.42 -10.53 -13.16
N PHE A 301 27.14 -10.85 -13.01
CA PHE A 301 26.12 -9.84 -12.71
C PHE A 301 26.43 -9.02 -11.45
N SER A 302 27.04 -9.62 -10.42
CA SER A 302 27.43 -8.90 -9.19
C SER A 302 28.51 -7.83 -9.44
N GLN A 303 29.59 -8.20 -10.14
CA GLN A 303 30.67 -7.27 -10.51
C GLN A 303 30.16 -6.15 -11.41
N TRP A 304 29.39 -6.52 -12.45
CA TRP A 304 28.79 -5.55 -13.35
C TRP A 304 27.82 -4.60 -12.62
N LEU A 305 27.00 -5.12 -11.69
CA LEU A 305 26.03 -4.31 -10.94
C LEU A 305 26.71 -3.26 -10.06
N SER A 306 27.74 -3.67 -9.31
CA SER A 306 28.58 -2.80 -8.48
C SER A 306 29.18 -1.65 -9.30
N GLU A 307 29.82 -1.98 -10.42
CA GLU A 307 30.47 -1.02 -11.31
C GLU A 307 29.47 -0.10 -12.03
N ALA A 308 28.43 -0.68 -12.63
CA ALA A 308 27.43 0.05 -13.37
C ALA A 308 26.64 1.01 -12.45
N TRP A 309 26.44 0.66 -11.18
CA TRP A 309 25.81 1.56 -10.22
C TRP A 309 26.74 2.67 -9.77
N ALA A 310 28.01 2.38 -9.47
CA ALA A 310 29.01 3.42 -9.15
C ALA A 310 29.24 4.39 -10.32
N LEU A 311 29.22 3.91 -11.57
CA LEU A 311 29.30 4.72 -12.80
C LEU A 311 27.97 5.38 -13.23
N VAL A 312 26.88 5.16 -12.48
CA VAL A 312 25.59 5.83 -12.68
C VAL A 312 25.36 6.92 -11.65
N VAL A 313 25.80 6.70 -10.42
CA VAL A 313 25.80 7.69 -9.33
C VAL A 313 26.97 8.67 -9.45
N ASP A 314 28.11 8.19 -9.94
CA ASP A 314 29.28 8.95 -10.38
C ASP A 314 29.71 10.08 -9.44
N HIS A 315 30.01 9.72 -8.19
CA HIS A 315 30.40 10.69 -7.16
C HIS A 315 31.71 11.42 -7.54
N PRO A 316 31.77 12.77 -7.41
CA PRO A 316 32.92 13.54 -7.87
C PRO A 316 34.20 13.28 -7.07
N ASP A 317 34.10 13.05 -5.75
CA ASP A 317 35.24 12.55 -4.97
C ASP A 317 35.51 11.06 -5.31
N PRO A 318 36.73 10.73 -5.79
CA PRO A 318 37.13 9.36 -6.10
C PRO A 318 37.13 8.42 -4.89
N VAL A 319 37.35 8.92 -3.66
CA VAL A 319 37.36 8.09 -2.44
C VAL A 319 35.94 7.61 -2.11
N GLN A 320 34.97 8.52 -2.08
CA GLN A 320 33.55 8.16 -1.96
C GLN A 320 33.09 7.25 -3.11
N LYS A 321 33.53 7.50 -4.36
CA LYS A 321 33.22 6.64 -5.52
C LYS A 321 33.79 5.22 -5.38
N ALA A 322 35.02 5.08 -4.89
CA ALA A 322 35.64 3.78 -4.64
C ALA A 322 34.92 3.01 -3.52
N ARG A 323 34.61 3.67 -2.39
CA ARG A 323 33.80 3.09 -1.30
C ARG A 323 32.41 2.68 -1.79
N HIS A 324 31.78 3.50 -2.63
CA HIS A 324 30.47 3.22 -3.21
C HIS A 324 30.48 2.03 -4.17
N ARG A 325 31.54 1.82 -4.96
CA ARG A 325 31.69 0.60 -5.77
C ARG A 325 31.67 -0.65 -4.90
N LEU A 326 32.35 -0.64 -3.75
CA LEU A 326 32.44 -1.81 -2.85
C LEU A 326 31.14 -2.08 -2.06
N ALA A 327 30.45 -1.04 -1.59
CA ALA A 327 29.32 -1.17 -0.65
C ALA A 327 27.96 -0.64 -1.18
N GLY A 328 27.90 -0.15 -2.41
CA GLY A 328 26.74 0.50 -3.01
C GLY A 328 25.62 -0.45 -3.46
N THR A 329 25.89 -1.75 -3.51
CA THR A 329 24.98 -2.76 -4.07
C THR A 329 24.99 -4.05 -3.25
N ALA A 330 23.84 -4.71 -3.11
CA ALA A 330 23.75 -6.07 -2.55
C ALA A 330 22.73 -6.93 -3.30
N ILE A 331 22.94 -8.25 -3.31
CA ILE A 331 22.07 -9.24 -3.95
C ILE A 331 21.72 -10.31 -2.91
N ASP A 332 20.43 -10.48 -2.62
CA ASP A 332 19.92 -11.46 -1.64
C ASP A 332 18.91 -12.40 -2.32
N VAL A 333 19.43 -13.57 -2.74
CA VAL A 333 18.65 -14.66 -3.34
C VAL A 333 17.69 -15.28 -2.32
N ARG A 334 18.10 -15.41 -1.05
CA ARG A 334 17.30 -16.05 0.01
C ARG A 334 16.01 -15.27 0.29
N ASN A 335 16.06 -13.94 0.28
CA ASN A 335 14.87 -13.10 0.39
C ASN A 335 14.09 -13.02 -0.92
N GLY A 336 14.77 -13.11 -2.08
CA GLY A 336 14.10 -13.28 -3.38
C GLY A 336 13.17 -14.50 -3.41
N LEU A 337 13.67 -15.66 -2.96
CA LEU A 337 12.94 -16.93 -2.91
C LEU A 337 11.81 -16.98 -1.86
N LYS A 338 11.90 -16.22 -0.76
CA LYS A 338 10.78 -16.12 0.21
C LYS A 338 9.51 -15.53 -0.42
N ALA A 339 9.67 -14.72 -1.47
CA ALA A 339 8.60 -14.11 -2.23
C ALA A 339 8.10 -15.03 -3.37
N CYS A 340 7.78 -16.28 -3.04
CA CYS A 340 7.43 -17.35 -3.98
C CYS A 340 5.99 -17.32 -4.52
N ASP A 341 5.16 -16.36 -4.11
CA ASP A 341 3.82 -16.14 -4.67
C ASP A 341 3.48 -14.63 -4.70
N PRO A 342 2.56 -14.16 -5.56
CA PRO A 342 2.25 -12.73 -5.72
C PRO A 342 1.88 -12.01 -4.41
N LYS A 343 1.19 -12.69 -3.49
CA LYS A 343 0.84 -12.14 -2.18
C LYS A 343 2.04 -12.08 -1.26
N ARG A 344 2.86 -13.12 -1.17
CA ARG A 344 4.10 -13.11 -0.37
C ARG A 344 5.06 -12.05 -0.88
N LEU A 345 5.16 -11.85 -2.19
CA LEU A 345 5.94 -10.77 -2.80
C LEU A 345 5.39 -9.38 -2.45
N ALA A 346 4.10 -9.15 -2.64
CA ALA A 346 3.44 -7.90 -2.24
C ALA A 346 3.59 -7.64 -0.73
N ILE A 347 3.37 -8.65 0.11
CA ILE A 347 3.52 -8.56 1.57
C ILE A 347 5.00 -8.40 1.96
N TYR A 348 5.96 -8.99 1.26
CA TYR A 348 7.39 -8.83 1.57
C TYR A 348 7.76 -7.34 1.52
N PHE A 349 7.56 -6.70 0.37
CA PHE A 349 7.76 -5.25 0.25
C PHE A 349 6.96 -4.51 1.32
N THR A 350 5.72 -4.93 1.60
CA THR A 350 4.86 -4.28 2.60
C THR A 350 5.28 -4.53 4.06
N LYS A 351 6.01 -5.59 4.40
CA LYS A 351 6.52 -5.86 5.75
C LYS A 351 7.62 -4.87 6.12
N HIS A 352 8.47 -4.57 5.14
CA HIS A 352 9.41 -3.45 5.19
C HIS A 352 8.71 -2.08 5.11
N SER A 353 7.37 -2.01 5.18
CA SER A 353 6.58 -0.79 4.89
C SER A 353 5.41 -0.55 5.84
N SER A 354 5.07 -1.52 6.70
CA SER A 354 3.81 -1.50 7.43
C SER A 354 3.94 -0.51 8.58
N PRO A 355 3.01 0.45 8.74
CA PRO A 355 3.06 1.41 9.84
C PRO A 355 2.78 0.71 11.17
N ASN A 356 3.85 0.13 11.71
CA ASN A 356 3.94 -0.39 13.05
C ASN A 356 4.18 0.82 13.94
N LEU A 357 3.23 1.14 14.82
CA LEU A 357 3.29 2.30 15.72
C LEU A 357 4.53 2.34 16.64
N HIS A 358 5.25 1.22 16.74
CA HIS A 358 6.50 1.06 17.49
C HIS A 358 7.55 0.28 16.68
N GLY A 359 7.56 0.43 15.34
CA GLY A 359 8.47 -0.31 14.47
C GLY A 359 9.78 0.45 14.22
N ASP A 360 10.91 -0.13 14.61
CA ASP A 360 12.28 0.41 14.46
C ASP A 360 12.71 0.79 13.03
N LYS A 361 11.85 0.52 12.04
CA LYS A 361 12.08 0.73 10.61
C LYS A 361 11.12 1.73 9.96
N GLU A 362 10.13 2.28 10.68
CA GLU A 362 9.20 3.26 10.10
C GLU A 362 9.91 4.53 9.59
N TYR A 363 11.08 4.87 10.16
CA TYR A 363 11.96 5.95 9.68
C TYR A 363 12.31 5.80 8.19
N GLN A 364 12.35 4.58 7.65
CA GLN A 364 12.71 4.28 6.27
C GLN A 364 11.68 4.81 5.26
N HIS A 365 10.56 5.38 5.72
CA HIS A 365 9.46 5.90 4.88
C HIS A 365 9.25 7.40 5.06
N ILE A 366 10.04 8.03 5.93
CA ILE A 366 10.07 9.46 6.16
C ILE A 366 11.04 10.08 5.16
N VAL A 367 10.60 11.11 4.44
CA VAL A 367 11.43 11.82 3.45
C VAL A 367 12.47 12.67 4.18
N PRO A 368 13.76 12.64 3.79
CA PRO A 368 14.80 13.53 4.33
C PRO A 368 14.46 15.00 4.11
N GLU A 369 14.88 15.88 5.02
CA GLU A 369 14.52 17.31 4.99
C GLU A 369 14.91 17.99 3.65
N LEU A 370 16.08 17.64 3.10
CA LEU A 370 16.57 18.10 1.80
C LEU A 370 15.54 17.95 0.67
N TRP A 371 14.76 16.86 0.70
CA TRP A 371 13.76 16.52 -0.32
C TRP A 371 12.36 17.05 -0.01
N ARG A 372 12.11 17.64 1.17
CA ARG A 372 10.80 18.21 1.53
C ARG A 372 10.53 19.58 0.89
N ARG A 373 11.55 20.21 0.29
CA ARG A 373 11.36 21.45 -0.47
C ARG A 373 10.45 21.19 -1.69
N PRO A 374 9.56 22.12 -2.07
CA PRO A 374 8.73 22.00 -3.27
C PRO A 374 9.56 21.61 -4.49
N GLY A 375 9.08 20.62 -5.26
CA GLY A 375 9.78 20.08 -6.43
C GLY A 375 10.93 19.09 -6.15
N ARG A 376 11.48 19.01 -4.93
CA ARG A 376 12.61 18.11 -4.57
C ARG A 376 12.19 16.71 -4.10
N GLY A 377 10.89 16.49 -3.88
CA GLY A 377 10.33 15.28 -3.27
C GLY A 377 10.65 13.96 -3.98
N PRO A 378 10.43 12.80 -3.31
CA PRO A 378 10.74 11.46 -3.84
C PRO A 378 9.93 11.07 -5.09
N GLY A 379 8.88 11.83 -5.42
CA GLY A 379 7.85 11.45 -6.38
C GLY A 379 7.15 10.17 -5.92
N ARG A 380 7.35 9.07 -6.64
CA ARG A 380 6.84 7.75 -6.24
C ARG A 380 7.84 7.02 -5.34
N PHE A 381 7.33 6.46 -4.24
CA PHE A 381 8.03 5.53 -3.36
C PHE A 381 8.17 4.12 -3.92
N TRP A 382 7.46 3.77 -4.99
CA TRP A 382 7.47 2.43 -5.56
C TRP A 382 7.08 2.48 -7.04
N GLY A 383 7.36 1.40 -7.75
CA GLY A 383 6.94 1.26 -9.13
C GLY A 383 7.23 -0.11 -9.72
N VAL A 384 6.97 -0.20 -11.01
CA VAL A 384 7.06 -1.41 -11.83
C VAL A 384 7.75 -1.03 -13.13
N TYR A 385 8.60 -1.90 -13.65
CA TYR A 385 9.25 -1.72 -14.94
C TYR A 385 9.31 -3.05 -15.70
N GLY A 386 8.93 -3.06 -16.98
CA GLY A 386 8.99 -4.25 -17.83
C GLY A 386 7.95 -5.35 -17.53
N LEU A 387 7.02 -5.12 -16.60
CA LEU A 387 5.91 -6.03 -16.25
C LEU A 387 4.56 -5.38 -16.53
N LYS A 388 3.57 -6.18 -16.93
CA LYS A 388 2.19 -5.77 -17.19
C LYS A 388 1.26 -6.26 -16.08
N LYS A 389 0.00 -5.83 -16.09
CA LYS A 389 -1.03 -6.42 -15.23
C LYS A 389 -1.70 -7.58 -15.94
N ALA A 390 -1.82 -8.72 -15.25
CA ALA A 390 -2.72 -9.79 -15.61
C ALA A 390 -4.01 -9.59 -14.82
N ILE A 391 -4.99 -8.85 -15.36
CA ILE A 391 -6.30 -8.71 -14.71
C ILE A 391 -7.43 -8.98 -15.68
N ALA A 392 -8.36 -9.84 -15.26
CA ALA A 392 -9.64 -10.06 -15.93
C ALA A 392 -10.75 -9.41 -15.08
N VAL A 393 -11.74 -8.80 -15.75
CA VAL A 393 -12.87 -8.12 -15.10
C VAL A 393 -14.16 -8.68 -15.66
N VAL A 394 -15.03 -9.14 -14.78
CA VAL A 394 -16.37 -9.64 -15.11
C VAL A 394 -17.39 -8.72 -14.47
N GLU A 395 -18.34 -8.20 -15.27
CA GLU A 395 -19.55 -7.57 -14.73
C GLU A 395 -20.52 -8.68 -14.32
N VAL A 396 -21.06 -8.62 -13.10
CA VAL A 396 -21.89 -9.69 -12.51
C VAL A 396 -23.22 -9.13 -12.00
N ALA A 397 -24.23 -9.97 -11.89
CA ALA A 397 -25.52 -9.58 -11.33
C ALA A 397 -25.41 -9.13 -9.85
N GLN A 398 -26.37 -8.31 -9.40
CA GLN A 398 -26.32 -7.66 -8.08
C GLN A 398 -26.39 -8.66 -6.92
N ASP A 399 -27.23 -9.68 -7.05
CA ASP A 399 -27.35 -10.81 -6.13
C ASP A 399 -26.02 -11.57 -6.01
N ALA A 400 -25.39 -11.92 -7.14
CA ALA A 400 -24.09 -12.58 -7.20
C ALA A 400 -23.00 -11.73 -6.55
N TYR A 401 -22.98 -10.41 -6.78
CA TYR A 401 -22.06 -9.49 -6.10
C TYR A 401 -22.27 -9.43 -4.59
N LEU A 402 -23.53 -9.41 -4.12
CA LEU A 402 -23.87 -9.39 -2.70
C LEU A 402 -23.53 -10.72 -2.03
N ALA A 403 -23.75 -11.85 -2.69
CA ALA A 403 -23.30 -13.18 -2.26
C ALA A 403 -21.77 -13.24 -2.18
N ALA A 404 -21.06 -12.80 -3.22
CA ALA A 404 -19.60 -12.74 -3.25
C ALA A 404 -19.04 -11.86 -2.11
N ARG A 405 -19.66 -10.69 -1.84
CA ARG A 405 -19.35 -9.85 -0.67
C ARG A 405 -19.49 -10.62 0.64
N ARG A 406 -20.55 -11.42 0.81
CA ARG A 406 -20.78 -12.22 2.03
C ARG A 406 -19.71 -13.31 2.16
N ILE A 407 -19.40 -14.04 1.08
CA ILE A 407 -18.39 -15.11 1.04
C ILE A 407 -16.99 -14.56 1.34
N VAL A 408 -16.52 -13.56 0.59
CA VAL A 408 -15.17 -12.97 0.80
C VAL A 408 -15.05 -12.36 2.21
N ARG A 409 -16.12 -11.78 2.75
CA ARG A 409 -16.16 -11.28 4.14
C ARG A 409 -16.13 -12.42 5.17
N ARG A 410 -16.75 -13.58 4.90
CA ARG A 410 -16.67 -14.78 5.76
C ARG A 410 -15.26 -15.37 5.72
N TRP A 411 -14.70 -15.58 4.53
CA TRP A 411 -13.32 -15.99 4.33
C TRP A 411 -12.32 -15.06 5.03
N SER A 412 -12.45 -13.75 4.87
CA SER A 412 -11.57 -12.77 5.53
C SER A 412 -11.67 -12.78 7.06
N ARG A 413 -12.72 -13.38 7.64
CA ARG A 413 -12.88 -13.61 9.08
C ARG A 413 -12.35 -14.97 9.54
N SER A 414 -12.31 -15.99 8.68
CA SER A 414 -11.74 -17.31 9.00
C SER A 414 -10.22 -17.37 8.82
N GLN A 415 -9.62 -16.45 8.07
CA GLN A 415 -8.16 -16.26 8.06
C GLN A 415 -7.66 -15.96 9.47
N ALA A 416 -6.98 -16.94 10.08
CA ALA A 416 -6.46 -16.83 11.44
C ALA A 416 -5.51 -15.65 11.60
N VAL A 417 -5.58 -15.00 12.76
CA VAL A 417 -4.52 -14.17 13.31
C VAL A 417 -4.22 -14.78 14.67
N TYR A 418 -3.14 -15.57 14.74
CA TYR A 418 -2.67 -16.10 16.02
C TYR A 418 -2.32 -14.92 16.93
N GLY A 419 -2.79 -14.98 18.18
CA GLY A 419 -2.35 -14.06 19.22
C GLY A 419 -0.86 -14.25 19.51
N ASP A 420 -0.30 -13.36 20.32
CA ASP A 420 0.99 -13.62 20.93
C ASP A 420 0.89 -14.89 21.78
N SER A 421 1.80 -15.84 21.57
CA SER A 421 1.88 -17.08 22.36
C SER A 421 2.27 -16.82 23.82
N ALA A 422 2.86 -15.66 24.13
CA ALA A 422 3.12 -15.20 25.50
C ALA A 422 1.93 -14.48 26.15
N SER A 423 0.78 -14.34 25.46
CA SER A 423 -0.44 -13.75 26.03
C SER A 423 -1.04 -14.68 27.09
N SER A 424 -1.38 -14.12 28.26
CA SER A 424 -2.14 -14.81 29.33
C SER A 424 -3.49 -15.39 28.86
N PHE A 425 -4.01 -14.92 27.72
CA PHE A 425 -5.15 -15.53 27.02
C PHE A 425 -4.73 -15.82 25.57
N PRO A 426 -4.12 -16.99 25.29
CA PRO A 426 -3.67 -17.36 23.96
C PRO A 426 -4.86 -17.85 23.12
N THR A 427 -5.74 -16.92 22.74
CA THR A 427 -6.78 -17.20 21.75
C THR A 427 -6.11 -17.44 20.40
N ALA A 428 -6.06 -18.70 19.97
CA ALA A 428 -5.42 -19.14 18.73
C ALA A 428 -5.97 -18.43 17.48
N VAL A 429 -7.16 -17.82 17.56
CA VAL A 429 -7.72 -16.94 16.53
C VAL A 429 -8.20 -15.64 17.17
N VAL A 430 -7.36 -14.60 17.14
CA VAL A 430 -7.77 -13.24 17.51
C VAL A 430 -8.55 -12.61 16.36
N PRO A 431 -9.79 -12.10 16.58
CA PRO A 431 -10.52 -11.40 15.54
C PRO A 431 -9.75 -10.17 15.05
N ARG A 432 -9.60 -9.99 13.72
CA ARG A 432 -9.00 -8.77 13.14
C ARG A 432 -9.72 -7.53 13.67
N THR A 433 -9.01 -6.77 14.51
CA THR A 433 -9.48 -5.51 15.10
C THR A 433 -8.57 -4.37 14.69
N ALA A 434 -9.13 -3.17 14.62
CA ALA A 434 -8.42 -1.93 14.39
C ALA A 434 -8.78 -0.94 15.51
N THR A 435 -7.79 -0.18 15.98
CA THR A 435 -8.04 0.97 16.84
C THR A 435 -8.75 2.04 16.03
N ARG A 436 -9.95 2.43 16.45
CA ARG A 436 -10.70 3.56 15.91
C ARG A 436 -10.75 4.66 16.95
N LEU A 437 -10.61 5.91 16.51
CA LEU A 437 -11.07 7.05 17.28
C LEU A 437 -12.59 7.12 17.09
N VAL A 438 -13.33 7.17 18.19
CA VAL A 438 -14.78 7.38 18.19
C VAL A 438 -15.05 8.68 18.93
N PRO A 439 -15.79 9.62 18.32
CA PRO A 439 -16.21 10.83 19.01
C PRO A 439 -17.19 10.47 20.13
N ARG A 440 -16.98 11.07 21.29
CA ARG A 440 -17.93 11.14 22.40
C ARG A 440 -18.26 12.62 22.54
N VAL A 441 -19.49 12.98 22.20
CA VAL A 441 -20.01 14.32 22.45
C VAL A 441 -20.42 14.36 23.92
N ASP A 442 -19.84 15.29 24.66
CA ASP A 442 -20.34 15.67 25.97
C ASP A 442 -21.71 16.37 25.81
N ARG A 443 -22.73 15.92 26.54
CA ARG A 443 -24.11 16.36 26.29
C ARG A 443 -24.44 17.73 26.88
N GLU A 444 -23.66 18.20 27.85
CA GLU A 444 -23.90 19.46 28.55
C GLU A 444 -23.05 20.58 27.94
N THR A 445 -21.82 20.26 27.54
CA THR A 445 -20.85 21.24 26.98
C THR A 445 -20.73 21.20 25.45
N GLY A 446 -21.28 20.17 24.80
CA GLY A 446 -21.16 19.96 23.35
C GLY A 446 -19.75 19.55 22.87
N VAL A 447 -18.77 19.42 23.77
CA VAL A 447 -17.37 19.16 23.43
C VAL A 447 -17.19 17.75 22.87
N VAL A 448 -16.48 17.62 21.73
CA VAL A 448 -16.25 16.34 21.06
C VAL A 448 -14.90 15.72 21.47
N ALA A 449 -14.89 14.97 22.56
CA ALA A 449 -13.72 14.18 22.97
C ALA A 449 -13.57 12.92 22.09
N HIS A 450 -12.34 12.53 21.77
CA HIS A 450 -12.08 11.34 20.93
C HIS A 450 -11.51 10.17 21.74
N ARG A 451 -12.28 9.09 21.92
CA ARG A 451 -11.81 7.87 22.60
C ARG A 451 -11.21 6.89 21.60
N ARG A 452 -10.01 6.37 21.90
CA ARG A 452 -9.44 5.19 21.22
C ARG A 452 -10.21 3.93 21.67
N VAL A 453 -10.83 3.23 20.73
CA VAL A 453 -11.52 1.96 20.96
C VAL A 453 -11.06 0.89 19.98
N ARG A 454 -10.84 -0.34 20.46
CA ARG A 454 -10.54 -1.49 19.60
C ARG A 454 -11.86 -2.03 19.04
N ARG A 455 -12.05 -1.99 17.71
CA ARG A 455 -13.27 -2.46 17.02
C ARG A 455 -12.90 -3.45 15.91
N ARG A 456 -13.78 -4.41 15.60
CA ARG A 456 -13.53 -5.38 14.51
C ARG A 456 -13.38 -4.64 13.18
N GLN A 457 -12.36 -5.00 12.40
CA GLN A 457 -12.14 -4.38 11.09
C GLN A 457 -13.22 -4.85 10.12
N ALA A 458 -14.07 -3.93 9.67
CA ALA A 458 -15.15 -4.24 8.73
C ALA A 458 -14.62 -4.29 7.29
N PHE A 459 -14.24 -5.47 6.83
CA PHE A 459 -14.05 -5.76 5.40
C PHE A 459 -15.43 -5.89 4.73
N CYS A 460 -15.64 -5.24 3.59
CA CYS A 460 -16.96 -5.12 2.93
C CYS A 460 -18.06 -4.73 3.93
N ASN A 461 -17.96 -3.51 4.49
CA ASN A 461 -18.90 -2.99 5.49
C ASN A 461 -20.34 -2.92 4.96
N GLN A 462 -21.34 -3.10 5.83
CA GLN A 462 -22.75 -3.13 5.42
C GLN A 462 -23.29 -1.77 4.96
N GLY A 463 -22.74 -0.66 5.46
CA GLY A 463 -23.14 0.70 5.11
C GLY A 463 -22.67 1.17 3.72
N GLY A 464 -23.00 0.42 2.67
CA GLY A 464 -22.75 0.78 1.27
C GLY A 464 -22.36 -0.40 0.37
N LEU A 465 -22.47 -0.20 -0.94
CA LEU A 465 -22.03 -1.14 -1.99
C LEU A 465 -20.51 -1.13 -2.22
N ALA A 466 -19.77 -0.32 -1.46
CA ALA A 466 -18.32 -0.21 -1.52
C ALA A 466 -17.63 -1.59 -1.44
N GLY A 467 -16.84 -1.89 -2.47
CA GLY A 467 -16.13 -3.16 -2.60
C GLY A 467 -14.88 -3.27 -1.72
N GLY A 468 -14.01 -4.19 -2.08
CA GLY A 468 -12.77 -4.50 -1.38
C GLY A 468 -11.96 -5.54 -2.14
N TYR A 469 -10.73 -5.81 -1.72
CA TYR A 469 -9.87 -6.82 -2.36
C TYR A 469 -9.36 -7.85 -1.35
N ALA A 470 -9.51 -9.13 -1.69
CA ALA A 470 -8.85 -10.23 -1.03
C ALA A 470 -7.44 -10.38 -1.61
N LEU A 471 -6.43 -10.35 -0.74
CA LEU A 471 -5.05 -10.65 -1.11
C LEU A 471 -4.81 -12.15 -0.83
N VAL A 472 -4.49 -12.91 -1.87
CA VAL A 472 -4.43 -14.38 -1.89
C VAL A 472 -3.16 -14.86 -2.58
N ASN A 473 -2.68 -16.05 -2.23
CA ASN A 473 -1.44 -16.60 -2.80
C ASN A 473 -1.67 -17.01 -4.26
N ASP A 474 -2.89 -17.50 -4.55
CA ASP A 474 -3.36 -17.88 -5.87
C ASP A 474 -4.73 -17.22 -6.10
N GLY A 475 -4.77 -16.26 -7.01
CA GLY A 475 -5.97 -15.53 -7.42
C GLY A 475 -6.95 -16.38 -8.22
N PRO A 476 -6.51 -17.03 -9.31
CA PRO A 476 -7.32 -17.98 -10.07
C PRO A 476 -7.99 -19.06 -9.21
N ALA A 477 -7.25 -19.78 -8.37
CA ALA A 477 -7.84 -20.83 -7.52
C ALA A 477 -8.87 -20.25 -6.53
N PHE A 478 -8.63 -19.06 -5.97
CA PHE A 478 -9.62 -18.39 -5.12
C PHE A 478 -10.86 -17.94 -5.92
N ALA A 479 -10.67 -17.48 -7.16
CA ALA A 479 -11.74 -17.07 -8.06
C ALA A 479 -12.62 -18.26 -8.48
N SER A 480 -12.04 -19.39 -8.88
CA SER A 480 -12.78 -20.61 -9.23
C SER A 480 -13.62 -21.13 -8.06
N ASN A 481 -13.04 -21.17 -6.85
CA ASN A 481 -13.77 -21.55 -5.64
C ASN A 481 -14.90 -20.56 -5.30
N LEU A 482 -14.69 -19.25 -5.55
CA LEU A 482 -15.72 -18.24 -5.37
C LEU A 482 -16.85 -18.40 -6.40
N ALA A 483 -16.54 -18.68 -7.66
CA ALA A 483 -17.52 -18.92 -8.72
C ALA A 483 -18.38 -20.16 -8.40
N ALA A 484 -17.75 -21.30 -8.07
CA ALA A 484 -18.45 -22.52 -7.68
C ALA A 484 -19.38 -22.29 -6.46
N ALA A 485 -18.93 -21.54 -5.46
CA ALA A 485 -19.73 -21.19 -4.29
C ALA A 485 -20.86 -20.18 -4.57
N LEU A 486 -20.83 -19.46 -5.70
CA LEU A 486 -21.94 -18.64 -6.16
C LEU A 486 -22.98 -19.48 -6.93
N SER A 487 -22.53 -20.38 -7.80
CA SER A 487 -23.42 -21.30 -8.51
C SER A 487 -24.19 -22.21 -7.56
N ALA A 488 -23.52 -22.76 -6.53
CA ALA A 488 -24.15 -23.57 -5.48
C ALA A 488 -25.02 -22.75 -4.49
N ALA A 489 -25.04 -21.42 -4.59
CA ALA A 489 -25.87 -20.54 -3.76
C ALA A 489 -27.07 -19.94 -4.52
N ARG A 490 -27.28 -20.34 -5.78
CA ARG A 490 -28.53 -20.10 -6.50
C ARG A 490 -29.60 -21.09 -5.97
N PRO A 491 -30.83 -20.63 -5.71
CA PRO A 491 -31.94 -21.49 -5.30
C PRO A 491 -32.43 -22.37 -6.46
#